data_AF-A0A2S6YYS3-F1
#
_entry.id   AF-A0A2S6YYS3-F1
#
_cell.length_a   1.000
_cell.length_b   1.000
_cell.length_c   1.000
_cell.angle_alpha   90.00
_cell.angle_beta   90.00
_cell.angle_gamma   90.00
#
_symmetry.space_group_name_H-M   'P 1'
#
loop_
_entity.id
_entity.type
_entity.pdbx_description
1 polymer ?
#
loop_
_entity_poly.entity_id
_entity_poly.type
_entity_poly.pdbx_seq_one_letter_code
_entity_poly.pdbx_strand_id
1 'polypeptide(L)'
;MSTEIWPVHGGNNYRIIKQTATGQIDKAQLALSGVAAANKSYDGSTTAILTGTARVNGLGSDDVAVRNSGTGVFADKNVGTSKDVTLRIV
;
A
#
# COMPACT_ATOMS: atom_id res chain seq x y z
N MET A 1 11.76 19.44 -58.55
CA MET A 1 10.86 19.08 -57.42
C MET A 1 10.14 17.82 -57.86
N SER A 2 10.46 16.67 -57.25
CA SER A 2 9.88 15.37 -57.62
C SER A 2 8.69 15.10 -56.69
N THR A 3 7.50 14.97 -57.24
CA THR A 3 6.31 14.57 -56.48
C THR A 3 6.10 13.07 -56.64
N GLU A 4 6.36 12.32 -55.56
CA GLU A 4 6.08 10.89 -55.49
C GLU A 4 4.64 10.67 -55.03
N ILE A 5 3.82 10.04 -55.88
CA ILE A 5 2.41 9.73 -55.60
C ILE A 5 2.31 8.25 -55.22
N TRP A 6 2.04 7.96 -53.94
CA TRP A 6 1.73 6.60 -53.48
C TRP A 6 0.25 6.26 -53.73
N PRO A 7 -0.08 5.06 -54.22
CA PRO A 7 -1.47 4.68 -54.45
C PRO A 7 -2.15 4.37 -53.11
N VAL A 8 -3.01 5.27 -52.64
CA VAL A 8 -3.90 4.98 -51.52
C VAL A 8 -5.07 4.13 -52.03
N HIS A 9 -5.22 2.94 -51.45
CA HIS A 9 -6.22 1.93 -51.83
C HIS A 9 -7.66 2.49 -51.85
N GLY A 10 -8.16 2.80 -53.05
CA GLY A 10 -9.60 2.83 -53.34
C GLY A 10 -10.45 3.83 -52.54
N GLY A 11 -9.96 5.05 -52.31
CA GLY A 11 -10.80 6.19 -51.89
C GLY A 11 -11.32 6.18 -50.45
N ASN A 12 -10.94 5.20 -49.63
CA ASN A 12 -11.30 5.17 -48.22
C ASN A 12 -10.09 5.51 -47.35
N ASN A 13 -10.01 6.78 -46.94
CA ASN A 13 -9.07 7.22 -45.93
C ASN A 13 -9.47 6.60 -44.58
N TYR A 14 -8.58 5.83 -43.96
CA TYR A 14 -8.82 5.27 -42.64
C TYR A 14 -9.04 6.38 -41.62
N ARG A 15 -10.26 6.46 -41.08
CA ARG A 15 -10.58 7.38 -39.98
C ARG A 15 -10.09 6.76 -38.67
N ILE A 16 -8.94 7.19 -38.20
CA ILE A 16 -8.43 6.81 -36.87
C ILE A 16 -9.29 7.54 -35.82
N ILE A 17 -10.02 6.77 -35.03
CA ILE A 17 -10.78 7.24 -33.87
C ILE A 17 -9.95 6.99 -32.60
N LYS A 18 -9.84 8.01 -31.73
CA LYS A 18 -9.15 7.88 -30.44
C LYS A 18 -9.89 6.86 -29.57
N GLN A 19 -9.23 5.75 -29.25
CA GLN A 19 -9.74 4.81 -28.27
C GLN A 19 -9.22 5.21 -26.88
N THR A 20 -10.12 5.61 -25.99
CA THR A 20 -9.80 5.84 -24.59
C THR A 20 -10.21 4.62 -23.79
N ALA A 21 -9.27 4.03 -23.07
CA ALA A 21 -9.52 3.02 -22.06
C ALA A 21 -9.27 3.62 -20.67
N THR A 22 -10.10 3.25 -19.70
CA THR A 22 -9.87 3.57 -18.29
C THR A 22 -9.25 2.37 -17.62
N GLY A 23 -8.21 2.62 -16.82
CA GLY A 23 -7.58 1.63 -15.93
C GLY A 23 -7.72 2.08 -14.49
N GLN A 24 -7.67 1.13 -13.56
CA GLN A 24 -7.46 1.43 -12.15
C GLN A 24 -6.01 1.08 -11.80
N ILE A 25 -5.37 1.95 -11.04
CA ILE A 25 -4.08 1.68 -10.41
C ILE A 25 -4.36 1.58 -8.92
N ASP A 26 -4.30 0.37 -8.40
CA ASP A 26 -4.45 0.14 -6.97
C ASP A 26 -3.21 0.62 -6.21
N LYS A 27 -3.42 1.07 -4.98
CA LYS A 27 -2.31 1.43 -4.08
C LYS A 27 -1.50 0.18 -3.80
N ALA A 28 -0.19 0.30 -3.88
CA ALA A 28 0.68 -0.79 -3.52
C ALA A 28 0.62 -1.06 -2.00
N GLN A 29 0.50 -2.34 -1.63
CA GLN A 29 0.41 -2.74 -0.24
C GLN A 29 1.79 -2.69 0.40
N LEU A 30 1.85 -2.04 1.57
CA LEU A 30 3.07 -1.87 2.32
C LEU A 30 3.00 -2.70 3.60
N ALA A 31 3.80 -3.77 3.67
CA ALA A 31 3.79 -4.68 4.81
C ALA A 31 4.69 -4.15 5.92
N LEU A 32 4.13 -4.07 7.13
CA LEU A 32 4.87 -3.77 8.35
C LEU A 32 5.37 -5.08 8.98
N SER A 33 6.63 -5.10 9.40
CA SER A 33 7.26 -6.25 10.07
C SER A 33 8.11 -5.80 11.27
N GLY A 34 8.58 -6.76 12.06
CA GLY A 34 9.54 -6.51 13.15
C GLY A 34 8.95 -5.95 14.44
N VAL A 35 7.62 -5.85 14.54
CA VAL A 35 6.91 -5.44 15.76
C VAL A 35 5.99 -6.55 16.24
N ALA A 36 5.99 -6.80 17.54
CA ALA A 36 5.03 -7.65 18.21
C ALA A 36 4.43 -6.93 19.42
N ALA A 37 3.16 -7.22 19.74
CA ALA A 37 2.56 -6.74 20.98
C ALA A 37 3.03 -7.62 22.15
N ALA A 38 3.47 -6.99 23.23
CA ALA A 38 3.80 -7.69 24.46
C ALA A 38 2.53 -8.09 25.23
N ASN A 39 2.62 -9.21 25.93
CA ASN A 39 1.64 -9.58 26.94
C ASN A 39 1.62 -8.51 28.05
N LYS A 40 0.43 -8.19 28.55
CA LYS A 40 0.25 -7.28 29.70
C LYS A 40 -0.67 -7.90 30.73
N SER A 41 -0.47 -7.53 31.98
CA SER A 41 -1.48 -7.72 33.02
C SER A 41 -2.69 -6.83 32.73
N TYR A 42 -3.87 -7.31 33.07
CA TYR A 42 -5.11 -6.54 32.89
C TYR A 42 -5.10 -5.28 33.76
N ASP A 43 -5.16 -4.13 33.11
CA ASP A 43 -5.20 -2.78 33.72
C ASP A 43 -6.46 -2.00 33.31
N GLY A 44 -7.39 -2.64 32.59
CA GLY A 44 -8.59 -2.01 32.04
C GLY A 44 -8.38 -1.13 30.81
N SER A 45 -7.14 -0.97 30.33
CA SER A 45 -6.79 -0.18 29.15
C SER A 45 -6.54 -1.06 27.92
N THR A 46 -6.93 -0.56 26.75
CA THR A 46 -6.65 -1.21 25.45
C THR A 46 -5.26 -0.87 24.91
N THR A 47 -4.46 -0.03 25.59
CA THR A 47 -3.11 0.29 25.15
C THR A 47 -2.22 -0.95 25.16
N ALA A 48 -1.62 -1.27 24.01
CA ALA A 48 -0.66 -2.34 23.84
C ALA A 48 0.77 -1.79 23.87
N ILE A 49 1.64 -2.46 24.63
CA ILE A 49 3.07 -2.19 24.60
C ILE A 49 3.63 -2.94 23.39
N LEU A 50 4.20 -2.20 22.44
CA LEU A 50 4.86 -2.79 21.29
C LEU A 50 6.33 -3.08 21.61
N THR A 51 6.80 -4.23 21.15
CA THR A 51 8.18 -4.68 21.28
C THR A 51 8.77 -4.94 19.89
N GLY A 52 10.09 -4.74 19.77
CA GLY A 52 10.80 -4.85 18.50
C GLY A 52 10.97 -3.51 17.78
N THR A 53 11.50 -3.56 16.56
CA THR A 53 11.72 -2.39 15.71
C THR A 53 10.87 -2.51 14.46
N ALA A 54 9.94 -1.58 14.31
CA ALA A 54 9.10 -1.46 13.14
C ALA A 54 9.94 -1.27 11.89
N ARG A 55 9.74 -2.15 10.91
CA ARG A 55 10.38 -2.09 9.60
C ARG A 55 9.33 -2.21 8.53
N VAL A 56 9.43 -1.32 7.57
CA VAL A 56 8.62 -1.34 6.37
C VAL A 56 9.56 -1.61 5.21
N ASN A 57 9.20 -2.57 4.37
CA ASN A 57 9.93 -2.80 3.14
C ASN A 57 9.36 -1.84 2.09
N GLY A 58 10.10 -0.79 1.77
CA GLY A 58 9.78 0.09 0.65
C GLY A 58 9.68 -0.68 -0.65
N LEU A 59 8.90 -0.16 -1.60
CA LEU A 59 8.75 -0.75 -2.92
C LEU A 59 9.82 -0.17 -3.84
N GLY A 60 10.75 -1.02 -4.30
CA GLY A 60 11.85 -0.60 -5.16
C GLY A 60 12.83 0.34 -4.44
N SER A 61 12.92 1.59 -4.88
CA SER A 61 13.83 2.60 -4.34
C SER A 61 13.19 3.52 -3.30
N ASP A 62 11.96 3.23 -2.86
CA ASP A 62 11.29 4.03 -1.85
C ASP A 62 12.02 3.97 -0.51
N ASP A 63 12.39 5.14 0.02
CA ASP A 63 12.89 5.28 1.38
C ASP A 63 11.71 5.39 2.35
N VAL A 64 11.33 4.26 2.95
CA VAL A 64 10.29 4.19 3.97
C VAL A 64 10.90 3.92 5.32
N ALA A 65 10.98 4.96 6.14
CA ALA A 65 11.47 4.86 7.51
C ALA A 65 10.32 4.92 8.51
N VAL A 66 10.31 4.00 9.47
CA VAL A 66 9.43 4.08 10.63
C VAL A 66 10.12 4.92 11.70
N ARG A 67 9.65 6.16 11.90
CA ARG A 67 10.31 7.16 12.77
C ARG A 67 9.84 7.17 14.22
N ASN A 68 9.14 6.13 14.67
CA ASN A 68 8.86 5.89 16.08
C ASN A 68 8.42 4.44 16.28
N SER A 69 8.63 3.85 17.46
CA SER A 69 7.87 2.65 17.81
C SER A 69 6.40 3.05 17.80
N GLY A 70 5.63 2.54 16.84
CA GLY A 70 4.23 2.89 16.68
C GLY A 70 3.43 2.70 17.97
N THR A 71 2.19 3.18 17.98
CA THR A 71 1.25 2.87 19.07
C THR A 71 0.46 1.62 18.72
N GLY A 72 0.24 0.74 19.68
CA GLY A 72 -0.58 -0.46 19.52
C GLY A 72 -1.84 -0.38 20.39
N VAL A 73 -2.96 -0.89 19.89
CA VAL A 73 -4.23 -0.96 20.62
C VAL A 73 -4.83 -2.36 20.47
N PHE A 74 -5.13 -3.02 21.59
CA PHE A 74 -5.88 -4.27 21.63
C PHE A 74 -7.34 -4.05 21.20
N ALA A 75 -7.94 -5.03 20.53
CA ALA A 75 -9.33 -4.96 20.06
C ALA A 75 -10.34 -4.64 21.17
N ASP A 76 -10.11 -5.15 22.38
CA ASP A 76 -10.94 -4.87 23.55
C ASP A 76 -10.11 -4.96 24.83
N LYS A 77 -10.68 -4.50 25.95
CA LYS A 77 -10.01 -4.51 27.25
C LYS A 77 -9.96 -5.91 27.89
N ASN A 78 -10.87 -6.80 27.54
CA ASN A 78 -11.08 -8.06 28.25
C ASN A 78 -9.88 -9.01 28.07
N VAL A 79 -9.58 -9.77 29.13
CA VAL A 79 -8.49 -10.75 29.13
C VAL A 79 -8.77 -11.84 28.09
N GLY A 80 -7.74 -12.20 27.33
CA GLY A 80 -7.78 -13.31 26.39
C GLY A 80 -6.44 -13.52 25.70
N THR A 81 -6.25 -14.69 25.12
CA THR A 81 -5.08 -15.04 24.30
C THR A 81 -5.35 -14.70 22.84
N SER A 82 -4.30 -14.44 22.06
CA SER A 82 -4.39 -14.13 20.62
C SER A 82 -5.33 -12.95 20.31
N LYS A 83 -5.27 -11.89 21.13
CA LYS A 83 -6.01 -10.66 20.89
C LYS A 83 -5.43 -9.92 19.70
N ASP A 84 -6.30 -9.51 18.78
CA ASP A 84 -5.89 -8.66 17.67
C ASP A 84 -5.40 -7.31 18.18
N VAL A 85 -4.27 -6.86 17.64
CA VAL A 85 -3.67 -5.55 17.95
C VAL A 85 -3.60 -4.73 16.69
N THR A 86 -4.24 -3.56 16.72
CA THR A 86 -4.12 -2.58 15.64
C THR A 86 -2.89 -1.73 15.90
N LEU A 87 -1.95 -1.75 14.96
CA LEU A 87 -0.75 -0.92 15.02
C LEU A 87 -0.99 0.37 14.24
N ARG A 88 -0.63 1.50 14.83
CA ARG A 88 -0.60 2.81 14.18
C ARG A 88 0.80 3.39 14.24
N ILE A 89 1.38 3.60 13.06
CA ILE A 89 2.65 4.30 12.86
C ILE A 89 2.33 5.62 12.17
N VAL A 90 2.92 6.70 12.67
CA VAL A 90 2.85 8.05 12.11
C VAL A 90 4.22 8.48 11.61
#